data_AF-A0A927H431-F1
#
_entry.id   AF-A0A927H431-F1
#
_cell.length_a   1.000
_cell.length_b   1.000
_cell.length_c   1.000
_cell.angle_alpha   90.00
_cell.angle_beta   90.00
_cell.angle_gamma   90.00
#
_symmetry.space_group_name_H-M   'P 1'
#
loop_
_entity.id
_entity.type
_entity.pdbx_description
1 polymer ?
#
loop_
_entity_poly.entity_id
_entity_poly.type
_entity_poly.pdbx_seq_one_letter_code
_entity_poly.pdbx_strand_id
1 'polypeptide(L)'
;MKANEQKHTAGLPTARKIRRACSNELYRTVKRMKVWIPKEKIEKAESIYYKKVIPNLIWIYENRSNRKLQADWWEENVSAEIAELWEVDRAALCAAFRDAYGG
;
A
#
# COMPACT_ATOMS: atom_id res chain seq x y z
N MET A 1 -8.94 -38.70 17.37
CA MET A 1 -8.63 -38.04 16.08
C MET A 1 -8.68 -36.53 16.31
N LYS A 2 -7.57 -35.79 16.15
CA LYS A 2 -7.59 -34.33 16.25
C LYS A 2 -8.19 -33.79 14.95
N ALA A 3 -9.25 -33.00 15.04
CA ALA A 3 -9.83 -32.33 13.91
C ALA A 3 -8.76 -31.42 13.27
N ASN A 4 -8.45 -31.65 12.00
CA ASN A 4 -7.68 -30.72 11.18
C ASN A 4 -8.56 -29.49 10.92
N GLU A 5 -8.54 -28.53 11.85
CA GLU A 5 -9.09 -27.20 11.60
C GLU A 5 -8.36 -26.62 10.39
N GLN A 6 -9.12 -26.28 9.36
CA GLN A 6 -8.64 -25.72 8.11
C GLN A 6 -7.93 -24.38 8.40
N LYS A 7 -6.60 -24.44 8.53
CA LYS A 7 -5.71 -23.34 8.94
C LYS A 7 -5.65 -22.16 7.95
N HIS A 8 -6.46 -22.16 6.88
CA HIS A 8 -6.19 -21.39 5.65
C HIS A 8 -7.37 -20.67 4.98
N THR A 9 -8.48 -20.43 5.68
CA THR A 9 -9.44 -19.39 5.25
C THR A 9 -9.23 -18.13 6.08
N ALA A 10 -8.09 -17.47 5.85
CA ALA A 10 -7.87 -16.15 6.43
C ALA A 10 -9.01 -15.22 5.94
N GLY A 11 -9.80 -14.69 6.88
CA GLY A 11 -10.80 -13.67 6.56
C GLY A 11 -10.15 -12.37 6.09
N LEU A 12 -11.00 -11.40 5.72
CA LEU A 12 -10.55 -10.06 5.35
C LEU A 12 -9.61 -9.46 6.42
N PRO A 13 -8.58 -8.70 6.02
CA PRO A 13 -7.68 -8.09 6.98
C PRO A 13 -8.41 -7.06 7.84
N THR A 14 -8.02 -6.99 9.11
CA THR A 14 -8.57 -5.98 10.02
C THR A 14 -8.06 -4.58 9.64
N ALA A 15 -8.80 -3.54 10.03
CA ALA A 15 -8.41 -2.16 9.82
C ALA A 15 -7.00 -1.82 10.35
N ARG A 16 -6.55 -2.48 11.43
CA ARG A 16 -5.18 -2.34 11.95
C ARG A 16 -4.14 -2.96 11.00
N LYS A 17 -4.42 -4.14 10.45
CA LYS A 17 -3.53 -4.80 9.48
C LYS A 17 -3.39 -3.97 8.20
N ILE A 18 -4.50 -3.40 7.71
CA ILE A 18 -4.50 -2.54 6.53
C ILE A 18 -3.63 -1.30 6.75
N ARG A 19 -3.84 -0.58 7.87
CA ARG A 19 -2.99 0.60 8.20
C ARG A 19 -1.51 0.24 8.21
N ARG A 20 -1.14 -0.86 8.88
CA ARG A 20 0.26 -1.32 8.92
C ARG A 20 0.82 -1.66 7.54
N ALA A 21 0.02 -2.24 6.65
CA ALA A 21 0.45 -2.52 5.28
C ALA A 21 0.75 -1.21 4.53
N CYS A 22 -0.20 -0.26 4.54
CA CYS A 22 -0.03 1.06 3.93
C CYS A 22 1.23 1.79 4.46
N SER A 23 1.43 1.83 5.78
CA SER A 23 2.61 2.45 6.40
C SER A 23 3.91 1.79 5.96
N ASN A 24 3.96 0.45 5.96
CA ASN A 24 5.16 -0.30 5.56
C ASN A 24 5.50 -0.10 4.07
N GLU A 25 4.49 -0.08 3.21
CA GLU A 25 4.64 0.12 1.77
C GLU A 25 5.18 1.53 1.47
N LEU A 26 4.61 2.57 2.08
CA LEU A 26 5.09 3.95 1.92
C LEU A 26 6.49 4.13 2.51
N TYR A 27 6.78 3.55 3.68
CA TYR A 27 8.12 3.58 4.27
C TYR A 27 9.18 2.98 3.33
N ARG A 28 8.90 1.80 2.75
CA ARG A 28 9.82 1.16 1.80
C ARG A 28 9.99 1.99 0.54
N THR A 29 8.90 2.58 0.04
CA THR A 29 8.91 3.46 -1.14
C THR A 29 9.82 4.67 -0.91
N VAL A 30 9.66 5.38 0.21
CA VAL A 30 10.51 6.53 0.57
C VAL A 30 11.98 6.11 0.71
N LYS A 31 12.24 4.96 1.33
CA LYS A 31 13.59 4.40 1.44
C LYS A 31 14.22 4.11 0.08
N ARG A 32 13.46 3.66 -0.91
CA ARG A 32 13.93 3.44 -2.29
C ARG A 32 14.21 4.75 -3.02
N MET A 33 13.37 5.76 -2.83
CA MET A 33 13.55 7.10 -3.41
C MET A 33 14.75 7.86 -2.83
N LYS A 34 15.23 7.47 -1.63
CA LYS A 34 16.32 8.16 -0.91
C LYS A 34 16.03 9.63 -0.62
N VAL A 35 14.76 9.96 -0.42
CA VAL A 35 14.30 11.30 -0.06
C VAL A 35 13.91 11.34 1.42
N TRP A 36 14.08 12.50 2.04
CA TRP A 36 13.55 12.75 3.38
C TRP A 36 12.19 13.40 3.26
N ILE A 37 11.17 12.79 3.89
CA ILE A 37 9.81 13.33 3.95
C ILE A 37 9.49 13.63 5.42
N PRO A 38 8.99 14.85 5.74
CA PRO A 38 8.52 15.18 7.09
C PRO A 38 7.50 14.17 7.61
N LYS A 39 7.57 13.87 8.91
CA LYS A 39 6.68 12.89 9.57
C LYS A 39 5.19 13.18 9.33
N GLU A 40 4.79 14.43 9.40
CA GLU A 40 3.40 14.86 9.18
C GLU A 40 2.91 14.54 7.75
N LYS A 41 3.78 14.72 6.75
CA LYS A 41 3.49 14.38 5.35
C LYS A 41 3.41 12.86 5.15
N ILE A 42 4.20 12.07 5.87
CA ILE A 42 4.07 10.60 5.86
C ILE A 42 2.73 10.17 6.46
N GLU A 43 2.38 10.66 7.65
CA GLU A 43 1.12 10.29 8.34
C GLU A 43 -0.12 10.68 7.51
N LYS A 44 -0.07 11.83 6.83
CA LYS A 44 -1.13 12.25 5.90
C LYS A 44 -1.20 11.35 4.67
N ALA A 45 -0.08 10.95 4.08
CA ALA A 45 -0.05 10.01 2.96
C ALA A 45 -0.57 8.61 3.34
N GLU A 46 -0.21 8.09 4.52
CA GLU A 46 -0.75 6.84 5.05
C GLU A 46 -2.28 6.90 5.22
N SER A 47 -2.77 8.05 5.69
CA SER A 47 -4.21 8.30 5.83
C SER A 47 -4.93 8.36 4.48
N ILE A 48 -4.34 9.02 3.48
CA ILE A 48 -4.85 9.04 2.10
C ILE A 48 -4.93 7.62 1.55
N TYR A 49 -3.82 6.89 1.63
CA TYR A 49 -3.74 5.54 1.10
C TYR A 49 -4.76 4.60 1.76
N TYR A 50 -4.82 4.60 3.09
CA TYR A 50 -5.82 3.83 3.84
C TYR A 50 -7.26 4.16 3.41
N LYS A 51 -7.60 5.44 3.24
CA LYS A 51 -8.94 5.88 2.82
C LYS A 51 -9.30 5.40 1.40
N LYS A 52 -8.32 5.22 0.51
CA LYS A 52 -8.54 4.65 -0.83
C LYS A 52 -8.68 3.13 -0.79
N VAL A 53 -7.95 2.46 0.10
CA VAL A 53 -7.97 0.99 0.24
C VAL A 53 -9.28 0.47 0.81
N ILE A 54 -9.82 1.09 1.87
CA ILE A 54 -11.03 0.61 2.56
C ILE A 54 -12.23 0.40 1.64
N PRO A 55 -12.65 1.36 0.79
CA PRO A 55 -13.78 1.14 -0.11
C PRO A 55 -13.50 0.10 -1.19
N ASN A 56 -12.22 -0.19 -1.47
CA ASN A 56 -11.79 -1.17 -2.47
C ASN A 56 -11.29 -2.49 -1.85
N LEU A 57 -11.57 -2.72 -0.56
CA LEU A 57 -10.95 -3.79 0.21
C LEU A 57 -11.20 -5.17 -0.38
N ILE A 58 -12.41 -5.44 -0.87
CA ILE A 58 -12.78 -6.73 -1.47
C ILE A 58 -11.90 -6.99 -2.70
N TRP A 59 -11.88 -6.05 -3.64
CA TRP A 59 -11.09 -6.16 -4.86
C TRP A 59 -9.59 -6.29 -4.57
N ILE A 60 -9.05 -5.49 -3.64
CA ILE A 60 -7.65 -5.57 -3.22
C ILE A 60 -7.36 -6.95 -2.60
N TYR A 61 -8.27 -7.47 -1.78
CA TYR A 61 -8.07 -8.77 -1.14
C TYR A 61 -8.09 -9.92 -2.17
N GLU A 62 -8.99 -9.87 -3.14
CA GLU A 62 -9.09 -10.85 -4.23
C GLU A 62 -7.85 -10.84 -5.11
N ASN A 63 -7.28 -9.65 -5.37
CA ASN A 63 -6.11 -9.48 -6.23
C ASN A 63 -4.77 -9.50 -5.47
N ARG A 64 -4.73 -9.92 -4.20
CA ARG A 64 -3.52 -9.88 -3.33
C ARG A 64 -2.31 -10.66 -3.85
N SER A 65 -2.53 -11.66 -4.70
CA SER A 65 -1.46 -12.43 -5.34
C SER A 65 -0.96 -11.77 -6.64
N ASN A 66 -1.72 -10.84 -7.22
CA ASN A 66 -1.38 -10.17 -8.47
C ASN A 66 -0.73 -8.81 -8.19
N ARG A 67 0.58 -8.84 -7.89
CA ARG A 67 1.31 -7.63 -7.48
C ARG A 67 1.35 -6.54 -8.54
N LYS A 68 1.42 -6.93 -9.82
CA LYS A 68 1.39 -5.98 -10.93
C LYS A 68 0.08 -5.20 -10.92
N LEU A 69 -1.05 -5.92 -10.84
CA LEU A 69 -2.37 -5.31 -10.84
C LEU A 69 -2.62 -4.42 -9.62
N GLN A 70 -2.11 -4.77 -8.44
CA GLN A 70 -2.20 -3.90 -7.26
C GLN A 70 -1.37 -2.63 -7.41
N ALA A 71 -0.16 -2.75 -7.97
CA ALA A 71 0.69 -1.59 -8.21
C ALA A 71 0.12 -0.68 -9.31
N ASP A 72 -0.49 -1.24 -10.35
CA ASP A 72 -1.24 -0.48 -11.38
C ASP A 72 -2.41 0.29 -10.73
N TRP A 73 -3.20 -0.38 -9.89
CA TRP A 73 -4.28 0.26 -9.15
C TRP A 73 -3.77 1.38 -8.22
N TRP A 74 -2.64 1.16 -7.54
CA TRP A 74 -2.04 2.17 -6.67
C TRP A 74 -1.59 3.41 -7.46
N GLU A 75 -0.94 3.19 -8.60
CA GLU A 75 -0.51 4.25 -9.51
C GLU A 75 -1.70 5.07 -10.01
N GLU A 76 -2.82 4.43 -10.34
CA GLU A 76 -4.02 5.12 -10.81
C GLU A 76 -4.75 5.88 -9.68
N ASN A 77 -4.87 5.29 -8.50
CA ASN A 77 -5.82 5.76 -7.47
C ASN A 77 -5.20 6.53 -6.31
N VAL A 78 -3.88 6.39 -6.10
CA VAL A 78 -3.20 6.87 -4.89
C VAL A 78 -2.01 7.78 -5.22
N SER A 79 -1.22 7.44 -6.23
CA SER A 79 0.10 8.06 -6.46
C SER A 79 0.07 9.57 -6.66
N ALA A 80 -0.93 10.12 -7.37
CA ALA A 80 -0.97 11.53 -7.72
C ALA A 80 -1.08 12.43 -6.48
N GLU A 81 -2.00 12.09 -5.56
CA GLU A 81 -2.25 12.85 -4.34
C GLU A 81 -1.05 12.79 -3.37
N ILE A 82 -0.35 11.65 -3.33
CA ILE A 82 0.87 11.49 -2.53
C ILE A 82 2.05 12.25 -3.16
N ALA A 83 2.20 12.20 -4.49
CA ALA A 83 3.26 12.91 -5.19
C ALA A 83 3.15 14.43 -4.97
N GLU A 84 1.94 14.98 -5.05
CA GLU A 84 1.66 16.38 -4.75
C GLU A 84 1.96 16.71 -3.28
N LEU A 85 1.49 15.89 -2.33
CA LEU A 85 1.72 16.10 -0.91
C LEU A 85 3.22 16.10 -0.55
N TRP A 86 3.98 15.19 -1.15
CA TRP A 86 5.42 15.04 -0.90
C TRP A 86 6.28 15.95 -1.76
N GLU A 87 5.70 16.63 -2.75
CA GLU A 87 6.40 17.48 -3.72
C GLU A 87 7.50 16.71 -4.47
N VAL A 88 7.15 15.50 -4.92
CA VAL A 88 8.06 14.60 -5.65
C VAL A 88 7.53 14.30 -7.06
N ASP A 89 8.43 13.89 -7.95
CA ASP A 89 8.03 13.40 -9.27
C ASP A 89 7.18 12.12 -9.13
N ARG A 90 5.99 12.14 -9.76
CA ARG A 90 5.04 11.03 -9.68
C ARG A 90 5.60 9.77 -10.33
N ALA A 91 6.31 9.89 -11.46
CA ALA A 91 6.84 8.71 -12.16
C ALA A 91 7.93 8.03 -11.31
N ALA A 92 8.83 8.80 -10.69
CA ALA A 92 9.82 8.30 -9.74
C ALA A 92 9.18 7.64 -8.52
N LEU A 93 8.10 8.24 -7.98
CA LEU A 93 7.32 7.67 -6.88
C LEU A 93 6.70 6.32 -7.28
N CYS A 94 6.04 6.22 -8.44
CA CYS A 94 5.44 4.98 -8.93
C CYS A 94 6.49 3.90 -9.18
N ALA A 95 7.63 4.25 -9.77
CA ALA A 95 8.75 3.33 -9.98
C ALA A 95 9.29 2.78 -8.65
N ALA A 96 9.52 3.66 -7.67
CA ALA A 96 9.98 3.27 -6.34
C ALA A 96 8.94 2.41 -5.58
N PHE A 97 7.65 2.70 -5.73
CA PHE A 97 6.58 1.91 -5.14
C PHE A 97 6.55 0.50 -5.74
N ARG A 98 6.59 0.38 -7.08
CA ARG A 98 6.61 -0.90 -7.79
C ARG A 98 7.80 -1.76 -7.39
N ASP A 99 9.00 -1.18 -7.28
CA ASP A 99 10.21 -1.85 -6.79
C ASP A 99 10.02 -2.35 -5.34
N ALA A 100 9.53 -1.49 -4.44
CA ALA A 100 9.32 -1.84 -3.04
C ALA A 100 8.20 -2.88 -2.80
N TYR A 101 7.18 -2.89 -3.65
CA TYR A 101 5.99 -3.73 -3.55
C TYR A 101 6.22 -5.12 -4.19
N GLY A 102 6.97 -5.16 -5.29
CA GLY A 102 7.35 -6.37 -6.02
C GLY A 102 8.44 -7.21 -5.35
N GLY A 103 9.25 -6.59 -4.48
CA GLY A 103 10.41 -7.22 -3.84
C GLY A 103 11.69 -6.94 -4.61
#